data_AF-A0A7X1I4P3-F1
#
_entry.id   AF-A0A7X1I4P3-F1
#
_cell.length_a   1.000
_cell.length_b   1.000
_cell.length_c   1.000
_cell.angle_alpha   90.00
_cell.angle_beta   90.00
_cell.angle_gamma   90.00
#
_symmetry.space_group_name_H-M   'P 1'
#
loop_
_entity.id
_entity.type
_entity.pdbx_description
1 polymer ?
#
loop_
_entity_poly.entity_id
_entity_poly.type
_entity_poly.pdbx_seq_one_letter_code
_entity_poly.pdbx_strand_id
1 'polypeptide(L)'
;MSVYKQPPLDLGSVCQRWKNRRHSWRPASEGGFDPARYRVREMPNELVHQAKAFVRAHHYSGSWPAVRFAYGLIDVAAPPAGRLVGVLTLGIPTQVAVLTSVFDRLVPSANRV
;
A
#
# COMPACT_ATOMS: atom_id res chain seq x y z
N MET A 1 -29.47 1.56 -2.80
CA MET A 1 -28.03 1.79 -2.61
C MET A 1 -27.84 2.52 -1.29
N SER A 2 -27.40 1.82 -0.25
CA SER A 2 -27.15 2.44 1.06
C SER A 2 -25.95 3.37 0.93
N VAL A 3 -26.14 4.66 1.22
CA VAL A 3 -25.04 5.61 1.31
C VAL A 3 -24.17 5.13 2.46
N TYR A 4 -23.01 4.54 2.15
CA TYR A 4 -22.02 4.20 3.15
C TYR A 4 -21.63 5.49 3.87
N LYS A 5 -22.19 5.71 5.05
CA LYS A 5 -21.84 6.83 5.90
C LYS A 5 -20.60 6.40 6.67
N GLN A 6 -19.44 6.76 6.14
CA GLN A 6 -18.16 6.51 6.81
C GLN A 6 -18.26 7.09 8.23
N PRO A 7 -18.04 6.29 9.29
CA PRO A 7 -18.08 6.80 10.65
C PRO A 7 -17.05 7.93 10.81
N PRO A 8 -17.27 8.90 11.73
CA PRO A 8 -16.28 9.93 12.01
C PRO A 8 -14.96 9.23 12.36
N LEU A 9 -14.00 9.34 11.46
CA LEU A 9 -12.66 8.84 11.74
C LEU A 9 -12.08 9.82 12.76
N ASP A 10 -11.64 9.31 13.91
CA ASP A 10 -10.70 10.03 14.75
C ASP A 10 -9.40 10.17 13.96
N LEU A 11 -9.27 11.30 13.25
CA LEU A 11 -8.30 11.43 12.18
C LEU A 11 -6.91 11.78 12.71
N GLY A 12 -6.78 12.17 13.98
CA GLY A 12 -5.62 12.94 14.42
C GLY A 12 -5.27 14.02 13.38
N SER A 13 -4.04 14.48 13.39
CA SER A 13 -3.54 15.39 12.34
C SER A 13 -3.10 14.66 11.06
N VAL A 14 -3.42 13.37 10.84
CA VAL A 14 -2.77 12.54 9.79
C VAL A 14 -3.74 11.56 9.11
N CYS A 15 -3.93 11.70 7.79
CA CYS A 15 -4.69 10.78 6.94
C CYS A 15 -3.79 9.70 6.32
N GLN A 16 -3.94 8.43 6.73
CA GLN A 16 -3.24 7.27 6.15
C GLN A 16 -4.26 6.40 5.39
N ARG A 17 -4.00 6.13 4.09
CA ARG A 17 -4.98 5.42 3.23
C ARG A 17 -5.49 4.12 3.84
N TRP A 18 -4.61 3.33 4.44
CA TRP A 18 -4.94 2.10 5.15
C TRP A 18 -4.27 2.11 6.51
N LYS A 19 -5.05 2.03 7.60
CA LYS A 19 -4.54 1.93 8.97
C LYS A 19 -5.41 0.96 9.75
N ASN A 20 -4.79 -0.01 10.45
CA ASN A 20 -5.49 -1.05 11.21
C ASN A 20 -6.62 -1.70 10.40
N ARG A 21 -6.35 -2.01 9.13
CA ARG A 21 -7.27 -2.67 8.19
C ARG A 21 -8.51 -1.85 7.83
N ARG A 22 -8.53 -0.55 8.16
CA ARG A 22 -9.56 0.41 7.77
C ARG A 22 -8.99 1.39 6.76
N HIS A 23 -9.78 1.73 5.74
CA HIS A 23 -9.37 2.74 4.78
C HIS A 23 -9.82 4.14 5.22
N SER A 24 -9.05 5.14 4.81
CA SER A 24 -9.45 6.54 4.87
C SER A 24 -8.97 7.25 3.60
N TRP A 25 -9.68 8.30 3.21
CA TRP A 25 -9.29 9.15 2.11
C TRP A 25 -9.71 10.59 2.41
N ARG A 26 -8.87 11.55 2.05
CA ARG A 26 -9.16 12.98 2.14
C ARG A 26 -8.77 13.68 0.84
N PRO A 27 -9.60 14.59 0.31
CA PRO A 27 -9.22 15.47 -0.78
C PRO A 27 -8.02 16.33 -0.40
N ALA A 28 -7.16 16.64 -1.39
CA ALA A 28 -6.05 17.57 -1.17
C ALA A 28 -6.53 18.99 -0.80
N SER A 29 -7.74 19.38 -1.20
CA SER A 29 -8.34 20.68 -0.89
C SER A 29 -8.71 20.88 0.59
N GLU A 30 -8.73 19.82 1.41
CA GLU A 30 -9.12 19.89 2.85
C GLU A 30 -7.94 20.07 3.82
N GLY A 31 -6.82 20.64 3.37
CA GLY A 31 -5.60 20.78 4.19
C GLY A 31 -4.43 19.91 3.74
N GLY A 32 -4.62 19.09 2.71
CA GLY A 32 -3.55 18.63 1.83
C GLY A 32 -2.60 17.55 2.35
N PHE A 33 -1.70 17.18 1.44
CA PHE A 33 -0.53 16.34 1.67
C PHE A 33 0.69 17.24 1.44
N ASP A 34 1.54 17.41 2.45
CA ASP A 34 2.81 18.13 2.30
C ASP A 34 3.90 17.15 1.83
N PRO A 35 4.28 17.15 0.53
CA PRO A 35 5.30 16.24 0.03
C PRO A 35 6.69 16.53 0.62
N ALA A 36 6.96 17.75 1.10
CA ALA A 36 8.28 18.09 1.64
C ALA A 36 8.59 17.33 2.94
N ARG A 37 7.56 16.99 3.70
CA ARG A 37 7.64 16.20 4.94
C ARG A 37 7.96 14.71 4.73
N TYR A 38 7.78 14.20 3.52
CA TYR A 38 7.92 12.76 3.26
C TYR A 38 9.05 12.45 2.29
N ARG A 39 9.64 11.27 2.44
CA ARG A 39 10.61 10.71 1.49
C ARG A 39 10.17 9.32 1.08
N VAL A 40 10.31 9.02 -0.20
CA VAL A 40 10.15 7.67 -0.72
C VAL A 40 11.52 6.99 -0.68
N ARG A 41 11.57 5.79 -0.11
CA ARG A 41 12.79 4.98 -0.04
C ARG A 41 12.51 3.60 -0.59
N GLU A 42 13.39 3.10 -1.45
CA GLU A 42 13.37 1.70 -1.85
C GLU A 42 13.56 0.80 -0.62
N MET A 43 12.87 -0.33 -0.59
CA MET A 43 12.94 -1.32 0.48
C MET A 43 13.59 -2.60 -0.06
N PRO A 44 14.93 -2.61 -0.19
CA PRO A 44 15.69 -3.78 -0.64
C PRO A 44 15.56 -4.95 0.34
N ASN A 45 16.15 -6.11 0.01
CA ASN A 45 15.96 -7.37 0.73
C ASN A 45 16.16 -7.25 2.25
N GLU A 46 17.15 -6.48 2.68
CA GLU A 46 17.46 -6.24 4.10
C GLU A 46 16.39 -5.39 4.81
N LEU A 47 15.61 -4.57 4.10
CA LEU A 47 14.55 -3.73 4.67
C LEU A 47 13.12 -4.22 4.36
N VAL A 48 12.95 -5.16 3.43
CA VAL A 48 11.62 -5.61 2.97
C VAL A 48 10.75 -6.19 4.10
N HIS A 49 11.37 -6.73 5.14
CA HIS A 49 10.68 -7.24 6.32
C HIS A 49 9.86 -6.15 7.04
N GLN A 50 10.34 -4.90 7.07
CA GLN A 50 9.62 -3.77 7.66
C GLN A 50 8.37 -3.41 6.84
N ALA A 51 8.52 -3.40 5.50
CA ALA A 51 7.40 -3.18 4.59
C ALA A 51 6.35 -4.30 4.74
N LYS A 52 6.80 -5.56 4.86
CA LYS A 52 5.94 -6.73 5.08
C LYS A 52 5.16 -6.63 6.38
N ALA A 53 5.80 -6.25 7.48
CA ALA A 53 5.13 -6.05 8.76
C ALA A 53 4.08 -4.94 8.66
N PHE A 54 4.43 -3.81 8.04
CA PHE A 54 3.51 -2.69 7.85
C PHE A 54 2.28 -3.08 7.03
N VAL A 55 2.46 -3.71 5.86
CA VAL A 55 1.33 -4.12 5.00
C VAL A 55 0.43 -5.12 5.72
N ARG A 56 0.98 -6.11 6.43
CA ARG A 56 0.16 -7.07 7.19
C ARG A 56 -0.66 -6.43 8.30
N ALA A 57 -0.13 -5.39 8.95
CA ALA A 57 -0.83 -4.66 10.00
C ALA A 57 -1.94 -3.75 9.44
N HIS A 58 -1.70 -3.11 8.30
CA HIS A 58 -2.53 -2.00 7.83
C HIS A 58 -3.44 -2.32 6.64
N HIS A 59 -3.01 -3.16 5.70
CA HIS A 59 -3.76 -3.48 4.49
C HIS A 59 -4.98 -4.35 4.80
N TYR A 60 -6.08 -4.21 4.04
CA TYR A 60 -7.32 -4.95 4.30
C TYR A 60 -7.12 -6.48 4.29
N SER A 61 -6.32 -6.98 3.34
CA SER A 61 -6.07 -8.41 3.20
C SER A 61 -5.28 -9.01 4.36
N GLY A 62 -4.49 -8.18 5.09
CA GLY A 62 -3.55 -8.64 6.11
C GLY A 62 -2.48 -9.61 5.60
N SER A 63 -2.30 -9.69 4.29
CA SER A 63 -1.34 -10.55 3.61
C SER A 63 -0.32 -9.72 2.83
N TRP A 64 0.88 -10.28 2.67
CA TRP A 64 1.90 -9.69 1.80
C TRP A 64 1.66 -10.17 0.36
N PRO A 65 1.50 -9.27 -0.62
CA PRO A 65 1.26 -9.67 -2.00
C PRO A 65 2.54 -10.25 -2.65
N ALA A 66 2.42 -10.74 -3.89
CA ALA A 66 3.57 -11.00 -4.74
C ALA A 66 4.18 -9.65 -5.16
N VAL A 67 5.42 -9.39 -4.78
CA VAL A 67 6.07 -8.07 -4.93
C VAL A 67 7.37 -8.22 -5.70
N ARG A 68 7.59 -7.35 -6.69
CA ARG A 68 8.87 -7.18 -7.39
C ARG A 68 9.64 -5.97 -6.86
N PHE A 69 8.95 -4.88 -6.57
CA PHE A 69 9.53 -3.68 -5.97
C PHE A 69 8.70 -3.21 -4.78
N ALA A 70 9.37 -2.86 -3.69
CA ALA A 70 8.74 -2.29 -2.50
C ALA A 70 9.35 -0.93 -2.19
N TYR A 71 8.50 0.03 -1.88
CA TYR A 71 8.90 1.37 -1.47
C TYR A 71 8.20 1.76 -0.17
N GLY A 72 8.93 2.35 0.76
CA GLY A 72 8.41 2.93 1.98
C GLY A 72 8.21 4.43 1.83
N LEU A 73 7.09 4.95 2.33
CA LEU A 73 6.89 6.38 2.58
C LEU A 73 7.35 6.68 4.00
N ILE A 74 8.38 7.50 4.12
CA ILE A 74 9.05 7.84 5.37
C ILE A 74 8.65 9.26 5.76
N ASP A 75 8.11 9.43 6.97
CA ASP A 75 7.89 10.74 7.59
C ASP A 75 9.20 11.21 8.24
N VAL A 76 9.82 12.25 7.66
CA VAL A 76 11.11 12.76 8.15
C VAL A 76 10.95 13.77 9.29
N ALA A 77 9.72 14.24 9.55
CA ALA A 77 9.43 15.22 10.61
C ALA A 77 8.69 14.63 11.82
N ALA A 78 8.15 13.41 11.71
CA ALA A 78 7.55 12.72 12.86
C ALA A 78 8.58 12.45 13.97
N PRO A 79 8.20 12.45 15.25
CA PRO A 79 9.02 11.89 16.33
C PRO A 79 8.71 10.38 16.54
N PRO A 80 9.72 9.49 16.54
CA PRO A 80 11.09 9.69 16.09
C PRO A 80 11.17 9.88 14.56
N ALA A 81 12.14 10.67 14.10
CA ALA A 81 12.34 10.97 12.68
C ALA A 81 12.64 9.70 11.90
N GLY A 82 12.15 9.63 10.66
CA GLY A 82 12.36 8.47 9.80
C GLY A 82 11.32 7.37 9.97
N ARG A 83 10.13 7.69 10.49
CA ARG A 83 9.05 6.72 10.69
C ARG A 83 8.44 6.27 9.37
N LEU A 84 8.28 4.95 9.18
CA LEU A 84 7.52 4.38 8.08
C LEU A 84 6.01 4.65 8.28
N VAL A 85 5.38 5.34 7.33
CA VAL A 85 3.96 5.74 7.37
C VAL A 85 3.14 5.24 6.18
N GLY A 86 3.77 4.58 5.22
CA GLY A 86 3.11 3.99 4.08
C GLY A 86 4.03 3.01 3.34
N VAL A 87 3.44 2.10 2.58
CA VAL A 87 4.17 1.18 1.70
C VAL A 87 3.47 1.13 0.35
N LEU A 88 4.25 1.23 -0.73
CA LEU A 88 3.85 0.93 -2.09
C LEU A 88 4.52 -0.39 -2.50
N THR A 89 3.72 -1.34 -2.95
CA THR A 89 4.22 -2.58 -3.55
C THR A 89 3.86 -2.62 -5.03
N LEU A 90 4.85 -2.84 -5.87
CA LEU A 90 4.69 -3.08 -7.30
C LEU A 90 5.03 -4.54 -7.57
N GLY A 91 4.13 -5.25 -8.23
CA GLY A 91 4.30 -6.66 -8.56
C GLY A 91 3.61 -6.97 -9.87
N ILE A 92 4.01 -8.09 -10.47
CA ILE A 92 3.30 -8.67 -11.60
C ILE A 92 2.43 -9.77 -11.01
N PRO A 93 1.10 -9.76 -11.19
CA PRO A 93 0.27 -10.86 -10.73
C PRO A 93 0.67 -12.13 -11.49
N THR A 94 1.26 -13.09 -10.78
CA THR A 94 1.73 -14.36 -11.35
C THR A 94 0.66 -15.46 -11.32
N GLN A 95 -0.54 -15.16 -10.83
CA GLN A 95 -1.59 -16.16 -10.70
C GLN A 95 -2.32 -16.34 -12.02
N VAL A 96 -2.28 -17.58 -12.53
CA VAL A 96 -3.02 -18.01 -13.73
C VAL A 96 -4.47 -17.58 -13.66
N ALA A 97 -5.13 -17.73 -12.49
CA ALA A 97 -6.52 -17.35 -12.30
C ALA A 97 -6.81 -15.87 -12.59
N VAL A 98 -5.87 -14.96 -12.28
CA VAL A 98 -6.03 -13.53 -12.60
C VAL A 98 -5.89 -13.31 -14.10
N LEU A 99 -4.89 -13.95 -14.72
CA LEU A 99 -4.61 -13.82 -16.15
C LEU A 99 -5.75 -14.38 -17.02
N THR A 100 -6.31 -15.53 -16.65
CA THR A 100 -7.38 -16.19 -17.41
C THR A 100 -8.78 -15.66 -17.10
N SER A 101 -8.97 -14.94 -15.99
CA SER A 101 -10.27 -14.34 -15.66
C SER A 101 -10.70 -13.23 -16.63
N VAL A 102 -9.72 -12.53 -17.22
CA VAL A 102 -9.95 -11.45 -18.20
C VAL A 102 -9.70 -11.94 -19.63
N PHE A 103 -8.76 -12.87 -19.81
CA PHE A 103 -8.39 -13.44 -21.10
C PHE A 103 -8.56 -14.97 -21.05
N ASP A 104 -9.78 -15.43 -21.30
CA ASP A 104 -10.20 -16.83 -21.23
C ASP A 104 -9.38 -17.80 -22.11
N ARG A 105 -8.80 -17.29 -23.21
CA ARG A 105 -7.94 -18.06 -24.13
C ARG A 105 -6.44 -17.91 -23.88
N LEU A 106 -6.03 -17.14 -22.88
CA LEU A 106 -4.62 -16.97 -22.55
C LEU A 106 -4.09 -18.26 -21.93
N VAL A 107 -2.98 -18.79 -22.46
CA VAL A 107 -2.24 -19.92 -21.88
C VAL A 107 -0.93 -19.39 -21.31
N PRO A 108 -0.85 -19.09 -19.99
CA PRO A 108 0.38 -18.57 -19.41
C PRO A 108 1.51 -19.60 -19.48
N SER A 109 2.71 -19.16 -19.87
CA SER A 109 3.97 -19.95 -19.90
C SER A 109 4.15 -20.95 -21.07
N ALA A 110 3.46 -20.78 -22.20
CA ALA A 110 3.62 -21.64 -23.38
C ALA A 110 5.01 -21.56 -24.06
N ASN A 111 5.80 -20.52 -23.78
CA ASN A 111 7.19 -20.42 -24.24
C ASN A 111 8.15 -20.79 -23.10
N ARG A 112 8.43 -22.08 -22.93
CA ARG A 112 9.75 -22.51 -22.45
C ARG A 112 10.63 -22.68 -23.68
N VAL A 113 11.62 -21.81 -23.83
CA VAL A 113 12.81 -22.09 -24.63
C VAL A 113 13.85 -22.69 -23.70
#